data_AF-A0A2E4B949-F1
#
_entry.id   AF-A0A2E4B949-F1
#
_cell.length_a   1.000
_cell.length_b   1.000
_cell.length_c   1.000
_cell.angle_alpha   90.00
_cell.angle_beta   90.00
_cell.angle_gamma   90.00
#
_symmetry.space_group_name_H-M   'P 1'
#
loop_
_entity.id
_entity.type
_entity.pdbx_description
1 polymer ?
#
loop_
_entity_poly.entity_id
_entity_poly.type
_entity_poly.pdbx_seq_one_letter_code
_entity_poly.pdbx_strand_id
1 'polypeptide(L)'
;MGSKLAGLVTLLGGGLWLVDESKPVVHVNEHSSFMSAWPSEAIGSSGLPPECAFWNGSVIFSNEMCSLFVVNRAAAAYPSASARAMRCTAAFGAECVLSPEIGLAMPAAFLYDHATSSMRMLIAPKLLAHESVQQHVRVSPPDSDGITQTRTHVLNETVRVEYLDGQSKALGSGLLQHEEAFCVQLLRRAFEPACWKALD
;
A
#
# COMPACT_ATOMS: atom_id res chain seq x y z
N MET A 1 -5.88 67.76 13.38
CA MET A 1 -5.51 66.41 13.87
C MET A 1 -6.80 65.69 14.27
N GLY A 2 -7.27 64.60 13.69
CA GLY A 2 -6.80 63.77 12.58
C GLY A 2 -8.01 63.07 11.93
N SER A 3 -7.83 62.72 10.65
CA SER A 3 -8.77 61.97 9.79
C SER A 3 -8.95 60.53 10.29
N LYS A 4 -10.16 59.98 10.21
CA LYS A 4 -10.39 58.53 10.08
C LYS A 4 -11.46 58.24 9.04
N LEU A 5 -10.95 57.92 7.85
CA LEU A 5 -11.62 57.20 6.77
C LEU A 5 -11.90 55.75 7.17
N ALA A 6 -13.04 55.26 6.67
CA ALA A 6 -13.29 53.95 6.04
C ALA A 6 -13.06 52.65 6.83
N GLY A 7 -14.04 51.75 6.70
CA GLY A 7 -13.91 50.35 7.07
C GLY A 7 -15.18 49.54 6.81
N LEU A 8 -15.66 49.56 5.56
CA LEU A 8 -16.71 48.70 5.03
C LEU A 8 -16.25 47.23 5.20
N VAL A 9 -16.93 46.44 6.03
CA VAL A 9 -16.68 45.00 6.11
C VAL A 9 -17.38 44.35 4.91
N THR A 10 -16.60 44.09 3.86
CA THR A 10 -17.00 43.27 2.72
C THR A 10 -17.10 41.81 3.15
N LEU A 11 -18.31 41.27 3.09
CA LEU A 11 -18.59 39.83 3.05
C LEU A 11 -17.96 39.27 1.77
N LEU A 12 -16.74 38.75 1.86
CA LEU A 12 -16.07 38.04 0.78
C LEU A 12 -15.82 36.59 1.20
N GLY A 13 -16.51 35.69 0.49
CA GLY A 13 -16.00 34.40 0.07
C GLY A 13 -15.46 33.49 1.18
N GLY A 14 -16.36 32.87 1.94
CA GLY A 14 -16.05 31.66 2.69
C GLY A 14 -15.80 30.49 1.73
N GLY A 15 -14.63 30.48 1.10
CA GLY A 15 -14.07 29.26 0.54
C GLY A 15 -13.83 28.30 1.69
N LEU A 16 -14.63 27.23 1.76
CA LEU A 16 -14.32 26.05 2.56
C LEU A 16 -12.99 25.50 2.05
N TRP A 17 -11.89 25.96 2.65
CA TRP A 17 -10.63 25.26 2.65
C TRP A 17 -10.89 23.95 3.41
N LEU A 18 -11.34 22.93 2.68
CA LEU A 18 -11.11 21.54 3.05
C LEU A 18 -9.59 21.39 3.08
N VAL A 19 -8.99 21.75 4.21
CA VAL A 19 -7.61 21.40 4.52
C VAL A 19 -7.59 19.88 4.48
N ASP A 20 -6.99 19.33 3.43
CA ASP A 20 -6.66 17.91 3.35
C ASP A 20 -5.67 17.66 4.49
N GLU A 21 -6.20 17.19 5.62
CA GLU A 21 -5.43 16.99 6.84
C GLU A 21 -4.30 16.00 6.53
N SER A 22 -3.06 16.39 6.82
CA SER A 22 -1.90 15.58 6.50
C SER A 22 -2.03 14.23 7.21
N LYS A 23 -2.10 13.14 6.44
CA LYS A 23 -2.25 11.80 7.00
C LYS A 23 -1.07 11.47 7.92
N PRO A 24 -1.32 10.83 9.07
CA PRO A 24 -0.26 10.41 9.97
C PRO A 24 0.69 9.42 9.28
N VAL A 25 1.99 9.64 9.46
CA VAL A 25 3.04 8.74 9.01
C VAL A 25 3.33 7.73 10.12
N VAL A 26 3.27 6.44 9.80
CA VAL A 26 3.45 5.34 10.76
C VAL A 26 4.50 4.34 10.29
N HIS A 27 5.11 3.64 11.23
CA HIS A 27 5.90 2.46 10.94
C HIS A 27 4.99 1.23 10.86
N VAL A 28 5.39 0.22 10.08
CA VAL A 28 4.67 -1.06 10.04
C VAL A 28 4.82 -1.81 11.37
N ASN A 29 5.99 -1.68 12.01
CA ASN A 29 6.34 -2.40 13.23
C ASN A 29 6.89 -1.46 14.31
N GLU A 30 6.46 -1.63 15.57
CA GLU A 30 6.79 -0.75 16.72
C GLU A 30 8.29 -0.71 17.09
N HIS A 31 9.09 -1.67 16.64
CA HIS A 31 10.52 -1.80 16.99
C HIS A 31 11.47 -1.86 15.78
N SER A 32 11.03 -1.33 14.63
CA SER A 32 11.77 -1.44 13.37
C SER A 32 12.10 -2.89 12.97
N SER A 33 11.34 -3.86 13.50
CA SER A 33 11.47 -5.24 13.07
C SER A 33 11.05 -5.35 11.61
N PHE A 34 11.66 -6.29 10.89
CA PHE A 34 11.35 -6.46 9.47
C PHE A 34 9.98 -7.12 9.23
N MET A 35 9.57 -7.98 10.16
CA MET A 35 8.25 -8.59 10.20
C MET A 35 7.61 -8.41 11.57
N SER A 36 6.31 -8.19 11.61
CA SER A 36 5.51 -8.23 12.84
C SER A 36 5.39 -9.67 13.36
N ALA A 37 5.20 -9.82 14.67
CA ALA A 37 4.79 -11.09 15.23
C ALA A 37 3.29 -11.33 14.93
N TRP A 38 2.95 -12.54 14.48
CA TRP A 38 1.56 -12.99 14.35
C TRP A 38 1.27 -14.02 15.45
N PRO A 39 0.34 -13.73 16.38
CA PRO A 39 -0.13 -14.71 17.35
C PRO A 39 -0.54 -16.05 16.72
N SER A 40 -1.13 -16.04 15.52
CA SER A 40 -1.53 -17.22 14.74
C SER A 40 -0.36 -18.08 14.22
N GLU A 41 0.88 -17.63 14.40
CA GLU A 41 2.10 -18.39 14.09
C GLU A 41 2.80 -18.92 15.36
N ALA A 42 2.33 -18.55 16.56
CA ALA A 42 2.91 -19.01 17.80
C ALA A 42 2.66 -20.53 18.01
N ILE A 43 3.58 -21.20 18.70
CA ILE A 43 3.43 -22.63 19.00
C ILE A 43 2.15 -22.85 19.83
N GLY A 44 1.24 -23.71 19.37
CA GLY A 44 -0.03 -23.99 20.04
C GLY A 44 -1.19 -23.08 19.66
N SER A 45 -1.03 -22.18 18.68
CA SER A 45 -2.04 -21.21 18.23
C SER A 45 -3.02 -21.75 17.16
N SER A 46 -3.18 -23.07 17.04
CA SER A 46 -4.00 -23.67 15.98
C SER A 46 -5.44 -23.13 15.99
N GLY A 47 -5.86 -22.57 14.86
CA GLY A 47 -7.23 -22.09 14.65
C GLY A 47 -7.46 -20.59 14.91
N LEU A 48 -6.43 -19.81 15.25
CA LEU A 48 -6.56 -18.35 15.28
C LEU A 48 -6.71 -17.77 13.85
N PRO A 49 -7.54 -16.73 13.64
CA PRO A 49 -7.67 -16.06 12.36
C PRO A 49 -6.37 -15.32 11.99
N PRO A 50 -6.12 -15.08 10.68
CA PRO A 50 -4.95 -14.32 10.26
C PRO A 50 -5.08 -12.84 10.61
N GLU A 51 -3.95 -12.22 10.98
CA GLU A 51 -3.86 -10.83 11.41
C GLU A 51 -3.67 -9.87 10.23
N CYS A 52 -4.61 -9.92 9.27
CA CYS A 52 -4.60 -9.08 8.07
C CYS A 52 -5.06 -7.66 8.41
N ALA A 53 -4.16 -6.68 8.32
CA ALA A 53 -4.43 -5.27 8.60
C ALA A 53 -4.56 -4.48 7.29
N PHE A 54 -5.66 -4.66 6.56
CA PHE A 54 -5.84 -4.06 5.23
C PHE A 54 -5.76 -2.53 5.26
N TRP A 55 -5.04 -1.96 4.30
CA TRP A 55 -4.83 -0.52 4.23
C TRP A 55 -6.08 0.20 3.73
N ASN A 56 -6.60 1.11 4.53
CA ASN A 56 -7.82 1.88 4.23
C ASN A 56 -7.53 3.36 3.87
N GLY A 57 -6.25 3.72 3.75
CA GLY A 57 -5.84 5.08 3.40
C GLY A 57 -5.91 6.12 4.52
N SER A 58 -6.15 5.72 5.78
CA SER A 58 -6.10 6.65 6.93
C SER A 58 -4.68 7.01 7.36
N VAL A 59 -3.69 6.19 7.01
CA VAL A 59 -2.27 6.35 7.36
C VAL A 59 -1.39 6.28 6.11
N ILE A 60 -0.17 6.80 6.22
CA ILE A 60 0.91 6.61 5.25
C ILE A 60 2.08 5.91 5.94
N PHE A 61 2.72 4.96 5.28
CA PHE A 61 3.87 4.23 5.81
C PHE A 61 5.18 4.99 5.56
N SER A 62 6.01 5.05 6.60
CA SER A 62 7.31 5.76 6.60
C SER A 62 8.27 5.31 5.48
N ASN A 63 9.03 6.25 4.96
CA ASN A 63 10.09 6.05 3.97
C ASN A 63 11.30 5.23 4.48
N GLU A 64 11.49 5.06 5.79
CA GLU A 64 12.59 4.28 6.36
C GLU A 64 12.57 2.81 5.90
N MET A 65 11.40 2.32 5.50
CA MET A 65 11.16 0.97 4.98
C MET A 65 11.69 0.77 3.55
N CYS A 66 12.20 1.83 2.91
CA CYS A 66 12.58 1.83 1.49
C CYS A 66 14.09 1.91 1.28
N SER A 67 14.86 1.46 2.28
CA SER A 67 16.32 1.38 2.17
C SER A 67 16.78 0.12 1.44
N LEU A 68 17.93 0.22 0.76
CA LEU A 68 18.58 -0.94 0.10
C LEU A 68 18.84 -2.10 1.07
N PHE A 69 19.09 -1.80 2.34
CA PHE A 69 19.27 -2.82 3.38
C PHE A 69 18.00 -3.66 3.58
N VAL A 70 16.85 -3.00 3.62
CA VAL A 70 15.54 -3.65 3.77
C VAL A 70 15.23 -4.52 2.55
N VAL A 71 15.46 -4.01 1.35
CA VAL A 71 15.29 -4.77 0.09
C VAL A 71 16.21 -6.01 0.06
N ASN A 72 17.45 -5.89 0.52
CA ASN A 72 18.37 -7.03 0.59
C ASN A 72 17.92 -8.13 1.56
N ARG A 73 17.10 -7.82 2.56
CA ARG A 73 16.55 -8.81 3.52
C ARG A 73 15.28 -9.50 3.03
N ALA A 74 14.67 -9.01 1.95
CA ALA A 74 13.37 -9.45 1.47
C ALA A 74 13.27 -10.97 1.19
N ALA A 75 14.26 -11.57 0.52
CA ALA A 75 14.22 -13.00 0.20
C ALA A 75 14.14 -13.90 1.45
N ALA A 76 14.74 -13.48 2.57
CA ALA A 76 14.68 -14.25 3.80
C ALA A 76 13.27 -14.24 4.41
N ALA A 77 12.47 -13.20 4.16
CA ALA A 77 11.09 -13.10 4.60
C ALA A 77 10.09 -13.63 3.58
N TYR A 78 10.49 -13.97 2.35
CA TYR A 78 9.58 -14.42 1.31
C TYR A 78 8.70 -15.61 1.74
N PRO A 79 9.23 -16.70 2.34
CA PRO A 79 8.40 -17.86 2.69
C PRO A 79 7.30 -17.50 3.70
N SER A 80 7.64 -16.77 4.75
CA SER A 80 6.68 -16.37 5.79
C SER A 80 5.70 -15.31 5.26
N ALA A 81 6.18 -14.29 4.56
CA ALA A 81 5.33 -13.23 4.03
C ALA A 81 4.34 -13.74 2.96
N SER A 82 4.81 -14.62 2.05
CA SER A 82 3.95 -15.26 1.05
C SER A 82 2.88 -16.14 1.70
N ALA A 83 3.24 -16.90 2.75
CA ALA A 83 2.28 -17.70 3.51
C ALA A 83 1.22 -16.83 4.21
N ARG A 84 1.62 -15.70 4.81
CA ARG A 84 0.69 -14.73 5.42
C ARG A 84 -0.25 -14.10 4.39
N ALA A 85 0.30 -13.65 3.25
CA ALA A 85 -0.49 -13.09 2.17
C ALA A 85 -1.52 -14.11 1.64
N MET A 86 -1.12 -15.37 1.43
CA MET A 86 -2.04 -16.45 1.07
C MET A 86 -3.16 -16.66 2.08
N ARG A 87 -2.86 -16.59 3.39
CA ARG A 87 -3.88 -16.70 4.44
C ARG A 87 -4.88 -15.54 4.36
N CYS A 88 -4.40 -14.32 4.12
CA CYS A 88 -5.27 -13.14 3.95
C CYS A 88 -6.16 -13.25 2.70
N THR A 89 -5.57 -13.59 1.56
CA THR A 89 -6.31 -13.83 0.32
C THR A 89 -7.36 -14.93 0.51
N ALA A 90 -7.01 -16.05 1.14
CA ALA A 90 -7.94 -17.16 1.37
C ALA A 90 -9.07 -16.81 2.36
N ALA A 91 -8.77 -16.03 3.41
CA ALA A 91 -9.76 -15.67 4.41
C ALA A 91 -10.75 -14.59 3.94
N PHE A 92 -10.30 -13.66 3.09
CA PHE A 92 -11.07 -12.47 2.74
C PHE A 92 -11.39 -12.34 1.23
N GLY A 93 -10.94 -13.27 0.39
CA GLY A 93 -11.13 -13.20 -1.06
C GLY A 93 -10.39 -12.02 -1.69
N ALA A 94 -9.25 -11.62 -1.12
CA ALA A 94 -8.47 -10.48 -1.59
C ALA A 94 -7.56 -10.87 -2.75
N GLU A 95 -7.74 -10.20 -3.90
CA GLU A 95 -6.94 -10.36 -5.12
C GLU A 95 -5.46 -9.96 -4.93
N CYS A 96 -5.23 -9.05 -4.00
CA CYS A 96 -3.89 -8.62 -3.66
C CYS A 96 -3.77 -8.24 -2.19
N VAL A 97 -2.54 -8.28 -1.69
CA VAL A 97 -2.18 -7.91 -0.33
C VAL A 97 -0.94 -7.03 -0.38
N LEU A 98 -0.97 -5.88 0.31
CA LEU A 98 0.18 -5.01 0.45
C LEU A 98 1.05 -5.51 1.61
N SER A 99 2.37 -5.42 1.49
CA SER A 99 3.29 -5.87 2.53
C SER A 99 3.02 -5.32 3.94
N PRO A 100 2.62 -4.05 4.16
CA PRO A 100 2.24 -3.59 5.50
C PRO A 100 1.08 -4.36 6.12
N GLU A 101 0.16 -4.88 5.32
CA GLU A 101 -1.08 -5.53 5.77
C GLU A 101 -0.80 -6.90 6.42
N ILE A 102 0.36 -7.48 6.13
CA ILE A 102 0.86 -8.72 6.74
C ILE A 102 2.04 -8.46 7.69
N GLY A 103 2.28 -7.19 8.02
CA GLY A 103 3.33 -6.74 8.93
C GLY A 103 4.74 -6.78 8.37
N LEU A 104 4.90 -6.85 7.04
CA LEU A 104 6.20 -6.81 6.38
C LEU A 104 6.62 -5.35 6.14
N ALA A 105 7.69 -4.92 6.81
CA ALA A 105 8.19 -3.53 6.81
C ALA A 105 9.08 -3.21 5.60
N MET A 106 8.51 -3.34 4.39
CA MET A 106 9.13 -2.91 3.12
C MET A 106 8.05 -2.69 2.07
N PRO A 107 8.29 -1.94 0.98
CA PRO A 107 7.34 -1.84 -0.12
C PRO A 107 7.35 -3.11 -0.99
N ALA A 108 6.30 -3.92 -0.91
CA ALA A 108 6.04 -5.03 -1.80
C ALA A 108 4.54 -5.26 -1.99
N ALA A 109 4.16 -5.73 -3.18
CA ALA A 109 2.79 -6.16 -3.47
C ALA A 109 2.79 -7.68 -3.63
N PHE A 110 1.81 -8.34 -3.02
CA PHE A 110 1.56 -9.75 -3.18
C PHE A 110 0.34 -9.91 -4.08
N LEU A 111 0.56 -10.42 -5.28
CA LEU A 111 -0.46 -10.61 -6.32
C LEU A 111 -0.86 -12.09 -6.34
N TYR A 112 -2.15 -12.36 -6.21
CA TYR A 112 -2.67 -13.72 -6.34
C TYR A 112 -2.93 -14.05 -7.80
N ASP A 113 -2.32 -15.12 -8.29
CA ASP A 113 -2.59 -15.66 -9.61
C ASP A 113 -3.59 -16.82 -9.49
N HIS A 114 -4.83 -16.57 -9.89
CA HIS A 114 -5.90 -17.58 -9.91
C HIS A 114 -5.60 -18.76 -10.82
N ALA A 115 -4.88 -18.55 -11.93
CA ALA A 115 -4.60 -19.61 -12.89
C ALA A 115 -3.63 -20.66 -12.34
N THR A 116 -2.65 -20.21 -11.56
CA THR A 116 -1.63 -21.08 -10.94
C THR A 116 -1.88 -21.34 -9.45
N SER A 117 -2.87 -20.68 -8.85
CA SER A 117 -3.13 -20.68 -7.41
C SER A 117 -1.89 -20.32 -6.58
N SER A 118 -1.11 -19.35 -7.06
CA SER A 118 0.19 -18.97 -6.46
C SER A 118 0.24 -17.49 -6.12
N MET A 119 1.09 -17.12 -5.14
CA MET A 119 1.38 -15.72 -4.83
C MET A 119 2.69 -15.30 -5.45
N ARG A 120 2.63 -14.19 -6.16
CA ARG A 120 3.81 -13.51 -6.70
C ARG A 120 4.08 -12.25 -5.88
N MET A 121 5.29 -12.14 -5.35
CA MET A 121 5.72 -10.99 -4.56
C MET A 121 6.55 -10.06 -5.44
N LEU A 122 6.07 -8.84 -5.64
CA LEU A 122 6.74 -7.78 -6.40
C LEU A 122 7.35 -6.82 -5.41
N ILE A 123 8.68 -6.89 -5.25
CA ILE A 123 9.42 -5.98 -4.37
C ILE A 123 9.71 -4.67 -5.10
N ALA A 124 9.49 -3.56 -4.40
CA ALA A 124 9.81 -2.21 -4.85
C ALA A 124 9.41 -1.94 -6.31
N PRO A 125 8.14 -2.16 -6.70
CA PRO A 125 7.72 -2.02 -8.07
C PRO A 125 7.82 -0.56 -8.53
N LYS A 126 8.68 -0.33 -9.52
CA LYS A 126 8.87 0.93 -10.22
C LYS A 126 7.88 1.04 -11.37
N LEU A 127 7.13 2.15 -11.42
CA LEU A 127 6.24 2.44 -12.55
C LEU A 127 7.04 3.05 -13.69
N LEU A 128 7.01 2.42 -14.85
CA LEU A 128 7.61 2.94 -16.07
C LEU A 128 6.59 3.76 -16.86
N ALA A 129 7.07 4.71 -17.66
CA ALA A 129 6.22 5.49 -18.55
C ALA A 129 5.46 4.56 -19.50
N HIS A 130 4.14 4.65 -19.49
CA HIS A 130 3.23 3.80 -20.26
C HIS A 130 1.89 4.50 -20.41
N GLU A 131 1.32 4.52 -21.62
CA GLU A 131 -0.01 5.08 -21.87
C GLU A 131 -1.09 4.10 -21.42
N SER A 132 -2.04 4.59 -20.64
CA SER A 132 -3.14 3.78 -20.13
C SER A 132 -4.40 4.62 -19.97
N VAL A 133 -5.55 3.97 -20.08
CA VAL A 133 -6.83 4.58 -19.73
C VAL A 133 -6.88 4.78 -18.21
N GLN A 134 -7.42 5.93 -17.78
CA GLN A 134 -7.68 6.18 -16.37
C GLN A 134 -9.11 5.81 -16.04
N GLN A 135 -9.31 5.17 -14.89
CA GLN A 135 -10.62 4.79 -14.40
C GLN A 135 -10.78 5.12 -12.91
N HIS A 136 -12.03 5.36 -12.52
CA HIS A 136 -12.40 5.54 -11.11
C HIS A 136 -12.61 4.17 -10.45
N VAL A 137 -11.66 3.78 -9.60
CA VAL A 137 -11.67 2.51 -8.87
C VAL A 137 -12.12 2.75 -7.44
N ARG A 138 -13.13 2.00 -7.00
CA ARG A 138 -13.60 2.00 -5.62
C ARG A 138 -12.84 0.93 -4.84
N VAL A 139 -12.03 1.33 -3.88
CA VAL A 139 -11.21 0.44 -3.04
C VAL A 139 -11.82 0.38 -1.65
N SER A 140 -12.11 -0.83 -1.19
CA SER A 140 -12.65 -1.07 0.15
C SER A 140 -11.82 -2.17 0.81
N PRO A 141 -11.37 -1.99 2.06
CA PRO A 141 -10.79 -3.08 2.82
C PRO A 141 -11.77 -4.26 2.88
N PRO A 142 -11.34 -5.50 2.60
CA PRO A 142 -12.20 -6.68 2.62
C PRO A 142 -12.89 -6.97 3.95
N ASP A 143 -12.31 -6.49 5.05
CA ASP A 143 -12.82 -6.59 6.42
C ASP A 143 -13.74 -5.41 6.82
N SER A 144 -14.01 -4.47 5.90
CA SER A 144 -14.81 -3.28 6.18
C SER A 144 -16.31 -3.46 5.91
N ASP A 145 -17.11 -2.51 6.42
CA ASP A 145 -18.54 -2.37 6.14
C ASP A 145 -18.86 -1.97 4.69
N GLY A 146 -17.83 -1.74 3.86
CA GLY A 146 -17.97 -1.31 2.47
C GLY A 146 -18.49 0.12 2.28
N ILE A 147 -18.58 0.92 3.34
CA ILE A 147 -19.14 2.29 3.30
C ILE A 147 -18.17 3.30 3.89
N THR A 148 -17.75 3.13 5.15
CA THR A 148 -17.00 4.16 5.90
C THR A 148 -15.53 4.21 5.52
N GLN A 149 -14.95 3.05 5.19
CA GLN A 149 -13.55 2.89 4.85
C GLN A 149 -13.28 2.82 3.34
N THR A 150 -14.34 2.88 2.54
CA THR A 150 -14.21 2.87 1.09
C THR A 150 -13.73 4.21 0.56
N ARG A 151 -12.80 4.16 -0.40
CA ARG A 151 -12.25 5.33 -1.08
C ARG A 151 -12.29 5.13 -2.59
N THR A 152 -12.53 6.22 -3.32
CA THR A 152 -12.46 6.22 -4.78
C THR A 152 -11.14 6.83 -5.23
N HIS A 153 -10.48 6.14 -6.15
CA HIS A 153 -9.17 6.47 -6.67
C HIS A 153 -9.22 6.55 -8.19
N VAL A 154 -8.59 7.55 -8.78
CA VAL A 154 -8.30 7.54 -10.21
C VAL A 154 -7.01 6.76 -10.43
N LEU A 155 -7.07 5.65 -11.15
CA LEU A 155 -5.96 4.73 -11.40
C LEU A 155 -5.87 4.38 -12.89
N ASN A 156 -4.67 4.06 -13.35
CA ASN A 156 -4.44 3.53 -14.70
C ASN A 156 -4.87 2.05 -14.75
N GLU A 157 -5.60 1.63 -15.79
CA GLU A 157 -6.01 0.21 -15.93
C GLU A 157 -4.82 -0.71 -16.20
N THR A 158 -3.77 -0.19 -16.82
CA THR A 158 -2.57 -0.93 -17.17
C THR A 158 -1.34 -0.16 -16.75
N VAL A 159 -0.38 -0.83 -16.13
CA VAL A 159 0.90 -0.21 -15.76
C VAL A 159 2.05 -1.10 -16.20
N ARG A 160 3.07 -0.48 -16.80
CA ARG A 160 4.34 -1.15 -17.03
C ARG A 160 5.19 -1.01 -15.79
N VAL A 161 5.73 -2.12 -15.31
CA VAL A 161 6.50 -2.17 -14.07
C VAL A 161 7.84 -2.84 -14.26
N GLU A 162 8.81 -2.39 -13.47
CA GLU A 162 10.07 -3.08 -13.18
C GLU A 162 10.10 -3.37 -11.68
N TYR A 163 10.49 -4.57 -11.28
CA TYR A 163 10.44 -5.01 -9.88
C TYR A 163 11.50 -6.07 -9.60
N LEU A 164 11.79 -6.30 -8.32
CA LEU A 164 12.55 -7.47 -7.89
C LEU A 164 11.59 -8.60 -7.52
N ASP A 165 11.82 -9.78 -8.05
CA ASP A 165 11.02 -10.96 -7.69
C ASP A 165 11.29 -11.37 -6.24
N GLY A 166 10.23 -11.61 -5.46
CA GLY A 166 10.36 -11.90 -4.03
C GLY A 166 11.15 -13.16 -3.69
N GLN A 167 11.07 -14.17 -4.55
CA GLN A 167 11.71 -15.46 -4.31
C GLN A 167 13.17 -15.47 -4.80
N SER A 168 13.38 -15.05 -6.04
CA SER A 168 14.68 -15.14 -6.73
C SER A 168 15.52 -13.87 -6.61
N LYS A 169 14.92 -12.73 -6.25
CA LYS A 169 15.52 -11.38 -6.36
C LYS A 169 15.96 -11.01 -7.77
N ALA A 170 15.57 -11.76 -8.79
CA ALA A 170 15.84 -11.40 -10.16
C ALA A 170 15.06 -10.13 -10.52
N LEU A 171 15.66 -9.29 -11.37
CA LEU A 171 14.97 -8.16 -11.95
C LEU A 171 13.91 -8.68 -12.93
N GLY A 172 12.65 -8.38 -12.66
CA GLY A 172 11.51 -8.66 -13.51
C GLY A 172 10.95 -7.38 -14.10
N SER A 173 10.33 -7.50 -15.27
CA SER A 173 9.52 -6.42 -15.84
C SER A 173 8.31 -7.00 -16.55
N GLY A 174 7.24 -6.23 -16.62
CA GLY A 174 5.99 -6.70 -17.21
C GLY A 174 4.94 -5.61 -17.34
N LEU A 175 3.86 -5.96 -18.01
CA LEU A 175 2.64 -5.17 -18.06
C LEU A 175 1.63 -5.80 -17.10
N LEU A 176 1.25 -5.07 -16.06
CA LEU A 176 0.16 -5.45 -15.17
C LEU A 176 -1.14 -4.82 -15.67
N GLN A 177 -2.26 -5.49 -15.43
CA GLN A 177 -3.59 -5.06 -15.85
C GLN A 177 -4.57 -5.14 -14.68
N HIS A 178 -5.59 -4.29 -14.70
CA HIS A 178 -6.73 -4.29 -13.79
C HIS A 178 -6.30 -4.41 -12.31
N GLU A 179 -6.72 -5.46 -11.60
CA GLU A 179 -6.50 -5.68 -10.17
C GLU A 179 -5.01 -5.61 -9.80
N GLU A 180 -4.13 -6.25 -10.60
CA GLU A 180 -2.68 -6.22 -10.38
C GLU A 180 -2.12 -4.81 -10.53
N ALA A 181 -2.58 -4.08 -11.55
CA ALA A 181 -2.18 -2.72 -11.82
C ALA A 181 -2.64 -1.76 -10.71
N PHE A 182 -3.87 -1.92 -10.22
CA PHE A 182 -4.40 -1.12 -9.12
C PHE A 182 -3.65 -1.42 -7.83
N CYS A 183 -3.35 -2.68 -7.55
CA CYS A 183 -2.62 -3.07 -6.36
C CYS A 183 -1.26 -2.38 -6.26
N VAL A 184 -0.47 -2.39 -7.34
CA VAL A 184 0.85 -1.73 -7.36
C VAL A 184 0.71 -0.22 -7.24
N GLN A 185 -0.31 0.39 -7.85
CA GLN A 185 -0.55 1.82 -7.68
C GLN A 185 -1.01 2.19 -6.26
N LEU A 186 -1.79 1.33 -5.59
CA LEU A 186 -2.19 1.50 -4.19
C LEU A 186 -1.00 1.33 -3.26
N LEU A 187 -0.12 0.36 -3.50
CA LEU A 187 1.14 0.21 -2.79
C LEU A 187 1.93 1.53 -2.81
N ARG A 188 2.04 2.15 -3.99
CA ARG A 188 2.76 3.41 -4.14
C ARG A 188 2.13 4.58 -3.40
N ARG A 189 0.83 4.53 -3.15
CA ARG A 189 0.09 5.52 -2.34
C ARG A 189 0.14 5.24 -0.85
N ALA A 190 0.37 3.98 -0.46
CA ALA A 190 0.43 3.57 0.93
C ALA A 190 1.73 4.06 1.61
N PHE A 191 2.81 4.26 0.87
CA PHE A 191 4.10 4.74 1.39
C PHE A 191 4.35 6.22 1.09
N GLU A 192 5.19 6.86 1.89
CA GLU A 192 5.62 8.23 1.66
C GLU A 192 6.27 8.41 0.27
N PRO A 193 6.08 9.54 -0.44
CA PRO A 193 6.70 9.77 -1.74
C PRO A 193 8.24 9.66 -1.73
N ALA A 194 8.88 10.02 -0.60
CA ALA A 194 10.32 9.90 -0.42
C ALA A 194 10.83 8.46 -0.47
N CYS A 195 9.99 7.48 -0.12
CA CYS A 195 10.26 6.05 -0.28
C CYS A 195 10.63 5.72 -1.73
N TRP A 196 9.76 6.14 -2.65
CA TRP A 196 9.88 5.79 -4.06
C TRP A 196 11.01 6.54 -4.76
N LYS A 197 11.27 7.78 -4.35
CA LYS A 197 12.43 8.54 -4.84
C LYS A 197 13.77 7.86 -4.52
N ALA A 198 13.83 7.05 -3.45
CA ALA A 198 15.04 6.30 -3.10
C ALA A 198 15.18 4.97 -3.86
N LEU A 199 14.07 4.46 -4.43
CA LEU A 199 14.00 3.15 -5.08
C LEU A 199 13.94 3.24 -6.62
N ASP A 200 13.35 4.31 -7.17
CA ASP A 200 13.28 4.58 -8.61
C ASP A 200 14.61 5.14 -9.15
#